data_AF-A0A2N2HFJ2-F1
#
_entry.id   AF-A0A2N2HFJ2-F1
#
_cell.length_a   1.000
_cell.length_b   1.000
_cell.length_c   1.000
_cell.angle_alpha   90.00
_cell.angle_beta   90.00
_cell.angle_gamma   90.00
#
_symmetry.space_group_name_H-M   'P 1'
#
loop_
_entity.id
_entity.type
_entity.pdbx_description
1 polymer ?
#
loop_
_entity_poly.entity_id
_entity_poly.type
_entity_poly.pdbx_seq_one_letter_code
_entity_poly.pdbx_strand_id
1 'polypeptide(L)'
;MREAKAHIDGLIQIHRVDDDVARLGVWRQSVAALAAEAVDLRPVPLEGIDPHELEAGLRAALSHGLVDDLDWLSPPHAAAALYELAGALPMGDVRRELGRRVLRYLHEGGAETFAILAAQLSLGSRRGLSGPAVRARVALTMDVAAITHGRAEVLALSLLSHPDLVREWVSAPSMGALPSRRLAAQILECAALQVVRRRAREDDQTAAVFDQPDVAAAWQRLLSDREPLVWRHVAIARGVLAAA
;
A
#
# COMPACT_ATOMS: atom_id res chain seq x y z
N MET A 1 -4.60 -9.82 -17.78
CA MET A 1 -3.35 -10.48 -17.34
C MET A 1 -2.37 -10.76 -18.48
N ARG A 2 -2.76 -11.38 -19.61
CA ARG A 2 -1.83 -11.64 -20.74
C ARG A 2 -1.22 -10.36 -21.35
N GLU A 3 -2.02 -9.32 -21.59
CA GLU A 3 -1.51 -8.03 -22.12
C GLU A 3 -0.61 -7.30 -21.12
N ALA A 4 -0.99 -7.27 -19.84
CA ALA A 4 -0.16 -6.67 -18.78
C ALA A 4 1.20 -7.38 -18.65
N LYS A 5 1.22 -8.72 -18.75
CA LYS A 5 2.46 -9.49 -18.77
C LYS A 5 3.32 -9.15 -19.99
N ALA A 6 2.73 -9.08 -21.18
CA ALA A 6 3.44 -8.68 -22.40
C ALA A 6 4.04 -7.27 -22.31
N HIS A 7 3.36 -6.32 -21.66
CA HIS A 7 3.92 -4.99 -21.40
C HIS A 7 5.07 -5.05 -20.40
N ILE A 8 4.99 -5.89 -19.37
CA ILE A 8 6.03 -6.02 -18.33
C ILE A 8 7.27 -6.75 -18.84
N ASP A 9 7.13 -7.68 -19.79
CA ASP A 9 8.24 -8.30 -20.52
C ASP A 9 9.10 -7.22 -21.25
N GLY A 10 8.54 -6.03 -21.51
CA GLY A 10 9.31 -4.87 -21.99
C GLY A 10 10.45 -4.45 -21.06
N LEU A 11 10.30 -4.63 -19.74
CA LEU A 11 11.32 -4.24 -18.74
C LEU A 11 12.64 -4.99 -18.95
N ILE A 12 12.57 -6.30 -19.24
CA ILE A 12 13.77 -7.12 -19.46
C ILE A 12 14.44 -6.81 -20.81
N GLN A 13 13.74 -6.18 -21.75
CA GLN A 13 14.28 -5.86 -23.08
C GLN A 13 14.87 -4.44 -23.18
N ILE A 14 14.73 -3.58 -22.16
CA ILE A 14 15.19 -2.17 -22.19
C ILE A 14 16.64 -2.04 -22.66
N HIS A 15 17.52 -2.92 -22.18
CA HIS A 15 18.94 -2.93 -22.49
C HIS A 15 19.27 -3.31 -23.95
N ARG A 16 18.29 -3.78 -24.72
CA ARG A 16 18.41 -4.21 -26.13
C ARG A 16 17.79 -3.22 -27.11
N VAL A 17 17.13 -2.17 -26.62
CA VAL A 17 16.50 -1.15 -27.47
C VAL A 17 17.51 -0.03 -27.72
N ASP A 18 17.98 0.09 -28.97
CA ASP A 18 19.01 1.07 -29.33
C ASP A 18 18.46 2.51 -29.44
N ASP A 19 17.22 2.67 -29.91
CA ASP A 19 16.58 3.98 -30.07
C ASP A 19 16.04 4.51 -28.73
N ASP A 20 16.43 5.73 -28.38
CA ASP A 20 16.07 6.35 -27.09
C ASP A 20 14.57 6.60 -26.95
N VAL A 21 13.88 6.97 -28.03
CA VAL A 21 12.43 7.22 -28.02
C VAL A 21 11.65 5.92 -27.84
N ALA A 22 12.04 4.87 -28.57
CA ALA A 22 11.47 3.54 -28.42
C ALA A 22 11.73 2.99 -27.01
N ARG A 23 12.94 3.18 -26.45
CA ARG A 23 13.29 2.74 -25.09
C ARG A 23 12.42 3.44 -24.05
N LEU A 24 12.21 4.75 -24.18
CA LEU A 24 11.30 5.51 -23.31
C LEU A 24 9.85 5.03 -23.44
N GLY A 25 9.39 4.74 -24.66
CA GLY A 25 8.05 4.20 -24.92
C GLY A 25 7.81 2.86 -24.22
N VAL A 26 8.76 1.92 -24.38
CA VAL A 26 8.72 0.61 -23.71
C VAL A 26 8.72 0.80 -22.19
N TRP A 27 9.63 1.61 -21.65
CA TRP A 27 9.69 1.90 -20.21
C TRP A 27 8.35 2.41 -19.68
N ARG A 28 7.79 3.47 -20.30
CA ARG A 28 6.53 4.07 -19.84
C ARG A 28 5.38 3.08 -19.88
N GLN A 29 5.27 2.29 -20.96
CA GLN A 29 4.22 1.29 -21.08
C GLN A 29 4.34 0.19 -20.01
N SER A 30 5.54 -0.34 -19.79
CA SER A 30 5.79 -1.36 -18.79
C SER A 30 5.53 -0.87 -17.37
N VAL A 31 6.04 0.32 -17.02
CA VAL A 31 5.86 0.89 -15.67
C VAL A 31 4.43 1.31 -15.43
N ALA A 32 3.71 1.83 -16.43
CA ALA A 32 2.29 2.16 -16.30
C ALA A 32 1.45 0.91 -16.02
N ALA A 33 1.69 -0.18 -16.75
CA ALA A 33 1.01 -1.46 -16.55
C ALA A 33 1.31 -2.03 -15.15
N LEU A 34 2.57 -1.98 -14.71
CA LEU A 34 2.95 -2.41 -13.36
C LEU A 34 2.28 -1.54 -12.29
N ALA A 35 2.34 -0.22 -12.43
CA ALA A 35 1.80 0.73 -11.46
C ALA A 35 0.28 0.58 -11.28
N ALA A 36 -0.45 0.32 -12.37
CA ALA A 36 -1.90 0.14 -12.35
C ALA A 36 -2.32 -1.09 -11.52
N GLU A 37 -1.53 -2.17 -11.55
CA GLU A 37 -1.77 -3.36 -10.72
C GLU A 37 -1.31 -3.12 -9.27
N ALA A 38 -0.09 -2.57 -9.11
CA ALA A 38 0.55 -2.37 -7.81
C ALA A 38 -0.24 -1.44 -6.88
N VAL A 39 -0.79 -0.33 -7.42
CA VAL A 39 -1.53 0.66 -6.62
C VAL A 39 -2.83 0.07 -6.04
N ASP A 40 -3.39 -0.95 -6.68
CA ASP A 40 -4.60 -1.65 -6.22
C ASP A 40 -4.26 -2.85 -5.31
N LEU A 41 -2.99 -3.04 -4.97
CA LEU A 41 -2.47 -4.19 -4.24
C LEU A 41 -2.86 -5.53 -4.90
N ARG A 42 -2.98 -5.53 -6.23
CA ARG A 42 -3.19 -6.75 -7.01
C ARG A 42 -1.84 -7.43 -7.22
N PRO A 43 -1.81 -8.77 -7.31
CA PRO A 43 -0.58 -9.49 -7.65
C PRO A 43 0.02 -8.93 -8.94
N VAL A 44 1.26 -8.47 -8.87
CA VAL A 44 1.93 -7.90 -10.03
C VAL A 44 2.52 -9.00 -10.92
N PRO A 45 2.49 -8.86 -12.26
CA PRO A 45 3.00 -9.88 -13.19
C PRO A 45 4.53 -10.02 -13.22
N LEU A 46 5.23 -9.79 -12.11
CA LEU A 46 6.67 -10.00 -11.99
C LEU A 46 7.01 -11.46 -11.67
N GLU A 47 6.03 -12.26 -11.25
CA GLU A 47 6.21 -13.69 -11.01
C GLU A 47 6.61 -14.45 -12.30
N GLY A 48 7.74 -15.16 -12.22
CA GLY A 48 8.28 -15.96 -13.31
C GLY A 48 9.21 -15.22 -14.28
N ILE A 49 9.50 -13.93 -14.03
CA ILE A 49 10.58 -13.20 -14.70
C ILE A 49 11.91 -13.55 -14.04
N ASP A 50 12.97 -13.78 -14.84
CA ASP A 50 14.31 -13.98 -14.30
C ASP A 50 14.80 -12.69 -13.59
N PRO A 51 15.08 -12.74 -12.28
CA PRO A 51 15.52 -11.56 -11.53
C PRO A 51 16.79 -10.90 -12.09
N HIS A 52 17.68 -11.66 -12.74
CA HIS A 52 18.90 -11.12 -13.34
C HIS A 52 18.64 -10.41 -14.66
N GLU A 53 17.69 -10.89 -15.47
CA GLU A 53 17.25 -10.19 -16.69
C GLU A 53 16.53 -8.89 -16.34
N LEU A 54 15.69 -8.91 -15.30
CA LEU A 54 15.05 -7.71 -14.76
C LEU A 54 16.09 -6.72 -14.25
N GLU A 55 17.11 -7.18 -13.52
CA GLU A 55 18.21 -6.33 -13.06
C GLU A 55 18.96 -5.68 -14.22
N ALA A 56 19.23 -6.42 -15.30
CA ALA A 56 19.89 -5.86 -16.49
C ALA A 56 19.06 -4.76 -17.15
N GLY A 57 17.75 -4.97 -17.30
CA GLY A 57 16.82 -3.95 -17.81
C GLY A 57 16.75 -2.69 -16.94
N LEU A 58 16.66 -2.88 -15.62
CA LEU A 58 16.61 -1.76 -14.67
C LEU A 58 17.95 -1.02 -14.55
N ARG A 59 19.08 -1.72 -14.70
CA ARG A 59 20.40 -1.08 -14.79
C ARG A 59 20.49 -0.17 -16.00
N ALA A 60 19.98 -0.62 -17.16
CA ALA A 60 19.89 0.22 -18.36
C ALA A 60 18.94 1.41 -18.14
N ALA A 61 17.76 1.20 -17.54
CA ALA A 61 16.84 2.29 -17.23
C ALA A 61 17.48 3.35 -16.31
N LEU A 62 18.27 2.94 -15.31
CA LEU A 62 19.03 3.85 -14.45
C LEU A 62 20.13 4.58 -15.22
N SER A 63 20.92 3.88 -16.05
CA SER A 63 22.01 4.53 -16.80
C SER A 63 21.51 5.53 -17.84
N HIS A 64 20.30 5.35 -18.35
CA HIS A 64 19.64 6.25 -19.29
C HIS A 64 18.72 7.29 -18.62
N GLY A 65 18.68 7.36 -17.28
CA GLY A 65 17.87 8.35 -16.54
C GLY A 65 16.36 8.13 -16.61
N LEU A 66 15.89 6.98 -17.09
CA LEU A 66 14.45 6.70 -17.25
C LEU A 66 13.72 6.61 -15.90
N VAL A 67 14.43 6.19 -14.85
CA VAL A 67 13.89 6.09 -13.48
C VAL A 67 13.82 7.48 -12.82
N ASP A 68 14.51 8.48 -13.36
CA ASP A 68 14.46 9.86 -12.88
C ASP A 68 13.23 10.61 -13.44
N ASP A 69 12.77 10.25 -14.64
CA ASP A 69 11.57 10.81 -15.27
C ASP A 69 10.32 9.96 -15.00
N LEU A 70 9.75 10.14 -13.81
CA LEU A 70 8.49 9.50 -13.40
C LEU A 70 7.33 10.51 -13.18
N ASP A 71 7.51 11.79 -13.53
CA ASP A 71 6.52 12.85 -13.29
C ASP A 71 5.25 12.71 -14.15
N TRP A 72 5.31 11.86 -15.18
CA TRP A 72 4.15 11.46 -15.98
C TRP A 72 3.23 10.47 -15.25
N LEU A 73 3.65 9.90 -14.12
CA LEU A 73 2.82 9.14 -13.19
C LEU A 73 2.45 10.00 -11.98
N SER A 74 1.28 9.73 -11.40
CA SER A 74 1.00 10.27 -10.06
C SER A 74 1.99 9.69 -9.03
N PRO A 75 2.36 10.44 -7.98
CA PRO A 75 3.33 9.97 -6.98
C PRO A 75 3.00 8.61 -6.35
N PRO A 76 1.74 8.25 -6.02
CA PRO A 76 1.41 6.92 -5.51
C PRO A 76 1.71 5.79 -6.52
N HIS A 77 1.47 6.02 -7.81
CA HIS A 77 1.72 5.03 -8.86
C HIS A 77 3.21 4.82 -9.09
N ALA A 78 3.99 5.90 -9.15
CA ALA A 78 5.44 5.82 -9.24
C ALA A 78 6.04 5.07 -8.03
N ALA A 79 5.63 5.44 -6.82
CA ALA A 79 6.10 4.79 -5.60
C ALA A 79 5.76 3.29 -5.57
N ALA A 80 4.52 2.91 -5.91
CA ALA A 80 4.08 1.52 -5.92
C ALA A 80 4.85 0.67 -6.92
N ALA A 81 5.05 1.16 -8.15
CA ALA A 81 5.83 0.46 -9.17
C ALA A 81 7.30 0.28 -8.73
N LEU A 82 7.92 1.32 -8.19
CA LEU A 82 9.31 1.21 -7.70
C LEU A 82 9.45 0.23 -6.53
N TYR A 83 8.45 0.15 -5.64
CA TYR A 83 8.44 -0.83 -4.55
C TYR A 83 8.44 -2.27 -5.08
N GLU A 84 7.57 -2.56 -6.06
CA GLU A 84 7.47 -3.89 -6.67
C GLU A 84 8.74 -4.26 -7.44
N LEU A 85 9.29 -3.34 -8.23
CA LEU A 85 10.56 -3.54 -8.94
C LEU A 85 11.70 -3.81 -7.95
N ALA A 86 11.79 -3.06 -6.85
CA ALA A 86 12.79 -3.29 -5.82
C ALA A 86 12.62 -4.64 -5.11
N GLY A 87 11.36 -5.08 -4.91
CA GLY A 87 11.02 -6.35 -4.29
C GLY A 87 11.40 -7.57 -5.14
N ALA A 88 11.29 -7.45 -6.47
CA ALA A 88 11.61 -8.52 -7.42
C ALA A 88 13.12 -8.73 -7.66
N LEU A 89 13.97 -7.81 -7.20
CA LEU A 89 15.42 -7.86 -7.46
C LEU A 89 16.21 -8.65 -6.41
N PRO A 90 17.32 -9.31 -6.83
CA PRO A 90 18.32 -9.82 -5.89
C PRO A 90 18.99 -8.67 -5.13
N MET A 91 19.71 -8.99 -4.05
CA MET A 91 20.46 -7.99 -3.29
C MET A 91 21.62 -7.44 -4.14
N GLY A 92 21.65 -6.13 -4.36
CA GLY A 92 22.63 -5.46 -5.21
C GLY A 92 22.40 -3.96 -5.28
N ASP A 93 23.21 -3.27 -6.08
CA ASP A 93 23.19 -1.80 -6.15
C ASP A 93 21.91 -1.26 -6.78
N VAL A 94 21.38 -1.94 -7.82
CA VAL A 94 20.10 -1.56 -8.45
C VAL A 94 18.97 -1.62 -7.41
N ARG A 95 18.88 -2.71 -6.64
CA ARG A 95 17.87 -2.85 -5.58
C ARG A 95 18.05 -1.81 -4.47
N ARG A 96 19.29 -1.53 -4.05
CA ARG A 96 19.58 -0.48 -3.07
C ARG A 96 19.12 0.87 -3.59
N GLU A 97 19.40 1.20 -4.84
CA GLU A 97 19.01 2.47 -5.46
C GLU A 97 17.50 2.66 -5.48
N LEU A 98 16.76 1.67 -6.00
CA LEU A 98 15.30 1.73 -5.99
C LEU A 98 14.75 1.79 -4.56
N GLY A 99 15.34 1.02 -3.63
CA GLY A 99 15.01 1.06 -2.21
C GLY A 99 15.20 2.45 -1.58
N ARG A 100 16.26 3.19 -1.90
CA ARG A 100 16.46 4.57 -1.44
C ARG A 100 15.36 5.50 -1.93
N ARG A 101 14.94 5.36 -3.20
CA ARG A 101 13.86 6.17 -3.78
C ARG A 101 12.52 5.87 -3.15
N VAL A 102 12.21 4.59 -2.95
CA VAL A 102 11.01 4.13 -2.23
C VAL A 102 10.99 4.69 -0.81
N LEU A 103 12.11 4.63 -0.09
CA LEU A 103 12.22 5.18 1.26
C LEU A 103 12.00 6.69 1.28
N ARG A 104 12.50 7.42 0.27
CA ARG A 104 12.21 8.85 0.10
C ARG A 104 10.72 9.09 -0.11
N TYR A 105 10.04 8.36 -0.99
CA TYR A 105 8.58 8.45 -1.15
C TYR A 105 7.83 8.12 0.15
N LEU A 106 8.30 7.13 0.91
CA LEU A 106 7.68 6.75 2.18
C LEU A 106 7.74 7.90 3.21
N HIS A 107 8.88 8.62 3.28
CA HIS A 107 9.08 9.69 4.26
C HIS A 107 8.59 11.07 3.80
N GLU A 108 8.74 11.41 2.52
CA GLU A 108 8.48 12.75 1.97
C GLU A 108 7.18 12.81 1.17
N GLY A 109 6.63 11.68 0.74
CA GLY A 109 5.40 11.62 -0.03
C GLY A 109 4.17 12.12 0.75
N GLY A 110 3.13 12.49 0.02
CA GLY A 110 1.84 12.86 0.61
C GLY A 110 1.10 11.66 1.25
N ALA A 111 -0.07 11.92 1.82
CA ALA A 111 -0.87 10.90 2.51
C ALA A 111 -1.21 9.70 1.62
N GLU A 112 -1.58 9.93 0.35
CA GLU A 112 -1.90 8.84 -0.58
C GLU A 112 -0.69 7.98 -0.93
N THR A 113 0.46 8.61 -1.22
CA THR A 113 1.72 7.91 -1.51
C THR A 113 2.16 7.07 -0.31
N PHE A 114 2.10 7.66 0.88
CA PHE A 114 2.42 6.95 2.11
C PHE A 114 1.47 5.78 2.35
N ALA A 115 0.16 5.98 2.21
CA ALA A 115 -0.82 4.95 2.48
C ALA A 115 -0.63 3.71 1.60
N ILE A 116 -0.35 3.92 0.29
CA ILE A 116 -0.06 2.82 -0.64
C ILE A 116 1.22 2.07 -0.26
N LEU A 117 2.33 2.78 -0.04
CA LEU A 117 3.59 2.14 0.33
C LEU A 117 3.49 1.42 1.68
N ALA A 118 2.83 2.02 2.66
CA ALA A 118 2.62 1.40 3.96
C ALA A 118 1.73 0.15 3.86
N ALA A 119 0.75 0.15 2.96
CA ALA A 119 -0.08 -1.02 2.70
C ALA A 119 0.70 -2.14 1.98
N GLN A 120 1.56 -1.82 1.01
CA GLN A 120 2.44 -2.82 0.39
C GLN A 120 3.47 -3.37 1.40
N LEU A 121 4.01 -2.52 2.26
CA LEU A 121 4.92 -2.91 3.33
C LEU A 121 4.24 -3.82 4.36
N SER A 122 2.96 -3.58 4.70
CA SER A 122 2.23 -4.43 5.65
C SER A 122 2.04 -5.85 5.12
N LEU A 123 1.86 -6.01 3.80
CA LEU A 123 1.78 -7.31 3.13
C LEU A 123 3.15 -8.04 3.09
N GLY A 124 4.25 -7.31 2.91
CA GLY A 124 5.59 -7.90 2.72
C GLY A 124 6.46 -8.00 3.97
N SER A 125 6.27 -7.15 4.99
CA SER A 125 7.16 -7.05 6.16
C SER A 125 6.43 -6.60 7.42
N ARG A 126 6.41 -7.48 8.43
CA ARG A 126 5.74 -7.26 9.72
C ARG A 126 6.39 -6.19 10.61
N ARG A 127 7.63 -5.77 10.31
CA ARG A 127 8.42 -4.83 11.14
C ARG A 127 8.57 -3.44 10.55
N GLY A 128 8.19 -3.23 9.29
CA GLY A 128 8.41 -1.96 8.59
C GLY A 128 7.63 -0.77 9.15
N LEU A 129 6.58 -1.03 9.93
CA LEU A 129 5.61 0.00 10.33
C LEU A 129 5.71 0.46 11.79
N SER A 130 6.53 -0.18 12.63
CA SER A 130 6.52 0.05 14.07
C SER A 130 7.31 1.31 14.54
N GLY A 131 8.11 1.90 13.66
CA GLY A 131 8.96 3.05 13.99
C GLY A 131 8.16 4.31 14.35
N PRO A 132 8.63 5.16 15.29
CA PRO A 132 7.88 6.35 15.73
C PRO A 132 7.47 7.30 14.59
N ALA A 133 8.36 7.52 13.61
CA ALA A 133 8.07 8.37 12.45
C ALA A 133 6.97 7.77 11.56
N VAL A 134 6.97 6.45 11.35
CA VAL A 134 5.94 5.76 10.57
C VAL A 134 4.62 5.78 11.33
N ARG A 135 4.64 5.59 12.65
CA ARG A 135 3.46 5.76 13.52
C ARG A 135 2.81 7.13 13.42
N ALA A 136 3.60 8.19 13.47
CA ALA A 136 3.08 9.54 13.28
C ALA A 136 2.43 9.71 11.89
N ARG A 137 3.04 9.15 10.84
CA ARG A 137 2.50 9.21 9.47
C ARG A 137 1.23 8.40 9.29
N VAL A 138 1.11 7.22 9.89
CA VAL A 138 -0.15 6.46 9.91
C VAL A 138 -1.25 7.27 10.59
N ALA A 139 -0.97 7.83 11.77
CA ALA A 139 -1.95 8.66 12.49
C ALA A 139 -2.41 9.86 11.66
N LEU A 140 -1.47 10.62 11.08
CA LEU A 140 -1.79 11.74 10.20
C LEU A 140 -2.59 11.32 8.96
N THR A 141 -2.24 10.17 8.38
CA THR A 141 -2.96 9.62 7.21
C THR A 141 -4.40 9.29 7.56
N MET A 142 -4.65 8.71 8.75
CA MET A 142 -6.01 8.43 9.23
C MET A 142 -6.78 9.71 9.56
N ASP A 143 -6.12 10.74 10.10
CA ASP A 143 -6.77 12.02 10.40
C ASP A 143 -7.20 12.75 9.12
N VAL A 144 -6.39 12.70 8.06
CA VAL A 144 -6.72 13.31 6.76
C VAL A 144 -7.72 12.46 5.98
N ALA A 145 -7.83 11.15 6.26
CA ALA A 145 -8.78 10.24 5.60
C ALA A 145 -10.25 10.69 5.71
N ALA A 146 -10.60 11.39 6.78
CA ALA A 146 -11.93 11.98 6.95
C ALA A 146 -12.27 13.03 5.87
N ILE A 147 -11.26 13.55 5.18
CA ILE A 147 -11.36 14.55 4.11
C ILE A 147 -11.03 13.91 2.76
N THR A 148 -9.97 13.09 2.72
CA THR A 148 -9.46 12.44 1.50
C THR A 148 -9.79 10.94 1.53
N HIS A 149 -10.87 10.58 0.85
CA HIS A 149 -11.30 9.20 0.69
C HIS A 149 -10.33 8.44 -0.23
N GLY A 150 -10.12 7.14 -0.01
CA GLY A 150 -9.38 6.29 -0.96
C GLY A 150 -8.29 5.44 -0.33
N ARG A 151 -7.04 5.94 -0.33
CA ARG A 151 -5.85 5.10 -0.04
C ARG A 151 -5.64 4.80 1.43
N ALA A 152 -6.11 5.66 2.33
CA ALA A 152 -6.06 5.41 3.78
C ALA A 152 -6.88 4.16 4.18
N GLU A 153 -8.00 3.93 3.50
CA GLU A 153 -8.88 2.77 3.70
C GLU A 153 -8.17 1.46 3.31
N VAL A 154 -7.40 1.50 2.22
CA VAL A 154 -6.54 0.38 1.78
C VAL A 154 -5.49 0.05 2.85
N LEU A 155 -4.79 1.06 3.37
CA LEU A 155 -3.84 0.88 4.48
C LEU A 155 -4.53 0.27 5.70
N ALA A 156 -5.67 0.83 6.12
CA ALA A 156 -6.39 0.37 7.30
C ALA A 156 -6.78 -1.12 7.19
N LEU A 157 -7.34 -1.55 6.06
CA LEU A 157 -7.66 -2.96 5.85
C LEU A 157 -6.41 -3.86 5.86
N SER A 158 -5.30 -3.40 5.29
CA SER A 158 -4.04 -4.16 5.28
C SER A 158 -3.45 -4.36 6.69
N LEU A 159 -3.63 -3.38 7.59
CA LEU A 159 -3.24 -3.48 8.99
C LEU A 159 -4.07 -4.52 9.74
N LEU A 160 -5.38 -4.63 9.42
CA LEU A 160 -6.25 -5.63 10.03
C LEU A 160 -6.01 -7.05 9.51
N SER A 161 -5.38 -7.18 8.34
CA SER A 161 -5.16 -8.48 7.69
C SER A 161 -4.08 -9.34 8.38
N HIS A 162 -3.33 -8.78 9.33
CA HIS A 162 -2.23 -9.47 10.01
C HIS A 162 -2.35 -9.38 11.55
N PRO A 163 -2.33 -10.52 12.28
CA PRO A 163 -2.51 -10.52 13.74
C PRO A 163 -1.50 -9.65 14.51
N ASP A 164 -0.24 -9.62 14.09
CA ASP A 164 0.80 -8.81 14.72
C ASP A 164 0.50 -7.31 14.60
N LEU A 165 0.02 -6.88 13.43
CA LEU A 165 -0.36 -5.50 13.16
C LEU A 165 -1.68 -5.15 13.84
N VAL A 166 -2.66 -6.06 13.88
CA VAL A 166 -3.90 -5.89 14.65
C VAL A 166 -3.56 -5.60 16.11
N ARG A 167 -2.67 -6.40 16.71
CA ARG A 167 -2.23 -6.19 18.10
C ARG A 167 -1.61 -4.81 18.28
N GLU A 168 -0.72 -4.44 17.36
CA GLU A 168 0.07 -3.22 17.44
C GLU A 168 -0.76 -1.93 17.22
N TRP A 169 -1.72 -1.97 16.31
CA TRP A 169 -2.44 -0.80 15.80
C TRP A 169 -3.87 -0.67 16.31
N VAL A 170 -4.48 -1.78 16.75
CA VAL A 170 -5.88 -1.81 17.16
C VAL A 170 -6.03 -2.37 18.56
N SER A 171 -5.60 -3.60 18.85
CA SER A 171 -5.92 -4.25 20.12
C SER A 171 -5.25 -3.61 21.32
N ALA A 172 -3.95 -3.30 21.25
CA ALA A 172 -3.27 -2.58 22.33
C ALA A 172 -3.68 -1.08 22.38
N PRO A 173 -3.71 -0.34 21.26
CA PRO A 173 -4.12 1.07 21.26
C PRO A 173 -5.55 1.33 21.76
N SER A 174 -6.48 0.39 21.56
CA SER A 174 -7.86 0.49 22.06
C SER A 174 -7.99 0.40 23.59
N MET A 175 -6.93 0.03 24.31
CA MET A 175 -6.85 0.13 25.78
C MET A 175 -6.01 1.33 26.25
N GLY A 176 -5.44 2.09 25.30
CA GLY A 176 -4.49 3.15 25.58
C GLY A 176 -5.10 4.50 25.93
N ALA A 177 -4.26 5.53 25.86
CA ALA A 177 -4.68 6.91 25.98
C ALA A 177 -5.66 7.31 24.87
N LEU A 178 -6.39 8.40 25.08
CA LEU A 178 -7.44 8.85 24.16
C LEU A 178 -6.97 8.95 22.69
N PRO A 179 -5.81 9.55 22.35
CA PRO A 179 -5.34 9.58 20.96
C PRO A 179 -5.15 8.20 20.34
N SER A 180 -4.69 7.22 21.13
CA SER A 180 -4.50 5.83 20.68
C SER A 180 -5.82 5.13 20.41
N ARG A 181 -6.83 5.33 21.27
CA ARG A 181 -8.16 4.76 21.07
C ARG A 181 -8.88 5.38 19.88
N ARG A 182 -8.74 6.69 19.67
CA ARG A 182 -9.25 7.39 18.49
C ARG A 182 -8.64 6.84 17.21
N LEU A 183 -7.31 6.69 17.16
CA LEU A 183 -6.62 6.11 16.01
C LEU A 183 -7.10 4.68 15.72
N ALA A 184 -7.22 3.84 16.75
CA ALA A 184 -7.73 2.48 16.59
C ALA A 184 -9.16 2.46 16.01
N ALA A 185 -10.03 3.35 16.48
CA ALA A 185 -11.38 3.48 15.98
C ALA A 185 -11.43 3.99 14.53
N GLN A 186 -10.60 4.98 14.18
CA GLN A 186 -10.46 5.46 12.79
C GLN A 186 -9.98 4.37 11.84
N ILE A 187 -9.02 3.54 12.26
CA ILE A 187 -8.57 2.38 11.47
C ILE A 187 -9.72 1.41 11.21
N LEU A 188 -10.54 1.09 12.22
CA LEU A 188 -11.71 0.22 12.05
C LEU A 188 -12.74 0.81 11.07
N GLU A 189 -13.01 2.11 11.14
CA GLU A 189 -13.89 2.79 10.17
C GLU A 189 -13.33 2.73 8.75
N CYS A 190 -12.08 3.11 8.57
CA CYS A 190 -11.44 3.13 7.25
C CYS A 190 -11.38 1.72 6.65
N ALA A 191 -11.10 0.69 7.45
CA ALA A 191 -11.12 -0.69 7.00
C ALA A 191 -12.53 -1.16 6.62
N ALA A 192 -13.57 -0.77 7.37
CA ALA A 192 -14.95 -1.11 7.06
C ALA A 192 -15.39 -0.50 5.72
N LEU A 193 -15.05 0.78 5.47
CA LEU A 193 -15.28 1.43 4.18
C LEU A 193 -14.58 0.68 3.03
N GLN A 194 -13.34 0.24 3.25
CA GLN A 194 -12.61 -0.54 2.24
C GLN A 194 -13.27 -1.88 1.94
N VAL A 195 -13.76 -2.61 2.96
CA VAL A 195 -14.49 -3.87 2.78
C VAL A 195 -15.71 -3.65 1.90
N VAL A 196 -16.51 -2.62 2.17
CA VAL A 196 -17.70 -2.32 1.36
C VAL A 196 -17.34 -1.97 -0.09
N ARG A 197 -16.25 -1.21 -0.30
CA ARG A 197 -15.75 -0.93 -1.65
C ARG A 197 -15.27 -2.18 -2.38
N ARG A 198 -14.69 -3.16 -1.67
CA ARG A 198 -14.23 -4.42 -2.25
C ARG A 198 -15.37 -5.40 -2.54
N ARG A 199 -16.39 -5.46 -1.69
CA ARG A 199 -17.62 -6.23 -1.97
C ARG A 199 -18.33 -5.76 -3.24
N ALA A 200 -18.36 -4.46 -3.48
CA ALA A 200 -18.87 -3.90 -4.74
C ALA A 200 -18.07 -4.37 -5.99
N ARG A 201 -16.91 -5.00 -5.79
CA ARG A 201 -16.03 -5.57 -6.82
C ARG A 201 -15.89 -7.11 -6.69
N GLU A 202 -16.84 -7.77 -6.02
CA GLU A 202 -16.95 -9.24 -5.87
C GLU A 202 -15.88 -9.93 -5.01
N ASP A 203 -15.24 -9.21 -4.06
CA ASP A 203 -14.29 -9.79 -3.08
C ASP A 203 -14.93 -9.97 -1.69
N ASP A 204 -15.66 -11.08 -1.51
CA ASP A 204 -16.55 -11.31 -0.36
C ASP A 204 -15.83 -11.75 0.94
N GLN A 205 -14.59 -12.25 0.84
CA GLN A 205 -13.86 -12.78 2.00
C GLN A 205 -13.26 -11.70 2.92
N THR A 206 -13.26 -10.43 2.49
CA THR A 206 -12.59 -9.34 3.21
C THR A 206 -13.29 -8.94 4.51
N ALA A 207 -14.59 -9.22 4.65
CA ALA A 207 -15.35 -8.91 5.87
C ALA A 207 -14.95 -9.79 7.07
N ALA A 208 -14.45 -11.01 6.83
CA ALA A 208 -14.04 -11.97 7.87
C ALA A 208 -12.93 -11.43 8.78
N VAL A 209 -12.24 -10.36 8.37
CA VAL A 209 -11.25 -9.66 9.19
C VAL A 209 -11.86 -9.10 10.48
N PHE A 210 -13.13 -8.70 10.46
CA PHE A 210 -13.83 -8.17 11.63
C PHE A 210 -14.29 -9.25 12.61
N ASP A 211 -14.37 -10.50 12.16
CA ASP A 211 -14.71 -11.66 12.99
C ASP A 211 -13.49 -12.20 13.78
N GLN A 212 -12.29 -11.71 13.47
CA GLN A 212 -11.08 -12.08 14.20
C GLN A 212 -11.21 -11.70 15.68
N PRO A 213 -10.86 -12.59 16.64
CA PRO A 213 -11.10 -12.35 18.07
C PRO A 213 -10.50 -11.05 18.59
N ASP A 214 -9.28 -10.71 18.15
CA ASP A 214 -8.56 -9.50 18.59
C ASP A 214 -9.19 -8.21 18.04
N VAL A 215 -9.75 -8.27 16.82
CA VAL A 215 -10.48 -7.16 16.18
C VAL A 215 -11.84 -6.99 16.83
N ALA A 216 -12.60 -8.09 16.99
CA ALA A 216 -13.91 -8.09 17.64
C ALA A 216 -13.84 -7.60 19.09
N ALA A 217 -12.83 -8.02 19.86
CA ALA A 217 -12.64 -7.56 21.23
C ALA A 217 -12.31 -6.06 21.29
N ALA A 218 -11.46 -5.55 20.38
CA ALA A 218 -11.17 -4.12 20.30
C ALA A 218 -12.39 -3.31 19.89
N TRP A 219 -13.15 -3.80 18.91
CA TRP A 219 -14.40 -3.22 18.45
C TRP A 219 -15.40 -3.03 19.59
N GLN A 220 -15.68 -4.10 20.36
CA GLN A 220 -16.64 -4.03 21.47
C GLN A 220 -16.22 -3.02 22.54
N ARG A 221 -14.90 -2.95 22.83
CA ARG A 221 -14.35 -1.98 23.77
C ARG A 221 -14.53 -0.54 23.29
N LEU A 222 -14.20 -0.26 22.03
CA LEU A 222 -14.31 1.08 21.44
C LEU A 222 -15.77 1.51 21.19
N LEU A 223 -16.66 0.58 20.87
CA LEU A 223 -18.10 0.84 20.77
C LEU A 223 -18.73 1.18 22.13
N SER A 224 -18.12 0.72 23.22
CA SER A 224 -18.53 1.06 24.59
C SER A 224 -17.78 2.28 25.15
N ASP A 225 -16.93 2.93 24.35
CA ASP A 225 -16.16 4.10 24.78
C ASP A 225 -17.09 5.29 25.02
N ARG A 226 -16.80 6.07 26.07
CA ARG A 226 -17.58 7.25 26.44
C ARG A 226 -17.17 8.49 25.65
N GLU A 227 -16.03 8.46 24.97
CA GLU A 227 -15.61 9.55 24.11
C GLU A 227 -16.42 9.56 22.81
N PRO A 228 -17.17 10.64 22.50
CA PRO A 228 -18.06 10.68 21.34
C PRO A 228 -17.36 10.44 20.01
N LEU A 229 -16.13 10.93 19.83
CA LEU A 229 -15.38 10.72 18.59
C LEU A 229 -14.95 9.27 18.41
N VAL A 230 -14.50 8.60 19.47
CA VAL A 230 -14.14 7.16 19.42
C VAL A 230 -15.38 6.34 19.07
N TRP A 231 -16.48 6.56 19.79
CA TRP A 231 -17.74 5.89 19.55
C TRP A 231 -18.24 6.10 18.12
N ARG A 232 -18.19 7.35 17.63
CA ARG A 232 -18.66 7.70 16.27
C ARG A 232 -17.98 6.89 15.19
N HIS A 233 -16.65 6.78 15.22
CA HIS A 233 -15.90 6.03 14.20
C HIS A 233 -16.34 4.55 14.14
N VAL A 234 -16.46 3.89 15.29
CA VAL A 234 -16.91 2.48 15.34
C VAL A 234 -18.40 2.33 15.00
N ALA A 235 -19.23 3.31 15.37
CA ALA A 235 -20.64 3.32 15.01
C ALA A 235 -20.84 3.46 13.49
N ILE A 236 -20.04 4.29 12.81
CA ILE A 236 -20.02 4.40 11.35
C ILE A 236 -19.60 3.08 10.73
N ALA A 237 -18.48 2.51 11.21
CA ALA A 237 -17.98 1.22 10.74
C ALA A 237 -19.08 0.15 10.82
N ARG A 238 -19.81 0.08 11.94
CA ARG A 238 -20.93 -0.85 12.14
C ARG A 238 -22.05 -0.63 11.13
N GLY A 239 -22.45 0.62 10.92
CA GLY A 239 -23.53 0.98 9.99
C GLY A 239 -23.18 0.63 8.55
N VAL A 240 -21.95 0.91 8.13
CA VAL A 240 -21.44 0.63 6.79
C VAL A 240 -21.36 -0.88 6.53
N LEU A 241 -20.85 -1.67 7.48
CA LEU A 241 -20.80 -3.14 7.35
C LEU A 241 -22.18 -3.79 7.37
N ALA A 242 -23.15 -3.23 8.11
CA ALA A 242 -24.51 -3.76 8.16
C ALA A 242 -25.34 -3.43 6.90
N ALA A 243 -24.95 -2.40 6.15
CA ALA A 243 -25.62 -1.97 4.91
C ALA A 243 -25.05 -2.65 3.66
N ALA A 244 -23.97 -3.43 3.79
CA ALA A 244 -23.23 -4.07 2.72
C ALA A 244 -23.31 -5.59 2.78
#